data_AF-H1Y0P2-F1
#
_entry.id   AF-H1Y0P2-F1
#
_cell.length_a   1.000
_cell.length_b   1.000
_cell.length_c   1.000
_cell.angle_alpha   90.00
_cell.angle_beta   90.00
_cell.angle_gamma   90.00
#
_symmetry.space_group_name_H-M   'P 1'
#
loop_
_entity.id
_entity.type
_entity.pdbx_description
1 polymer ?
#
loop_
_entity_poly.entity_id
_entity_poly.type
_entity_poly.pdbx_seq_one_letter_code
_entity_poly.pdbx_strand_id
1 'polypeptide(L)'
;MDNLNDLKKIWLTADTSGLPNADEIVVIIKNYRSQKLIKKALLVATALLLTATMVLIVFKYRPVMLSTRIGEACIIAAGVMLIYTNTYSLSRIYKLRNCTNKEFIKHLEQAHANRIFYHQKTQVAGLLLTSLGLLLYEFELVYLNLAVCIAAYLAMVVWLLIVWLVIRPRAFKKQQEKFNSTLKKIETLTKQL
;
A
#
# COMPACT_ATOMS: atom_id res chain seq x y z
N MET A 1 -26.03 44.31 30.07
CA MET A 1 -25.14 43.18 30.38
C MET A 1 -24.34 42.89 29.13
N ASP A 2 -23.05 43.21 29.17
CA ASP A 2 -22.16 43.29 28.00
C ASP A 2 -21.71 41.90 27.52
N ASN A 3 -22.57 41.24 26.74
CA ASN A 3 -22.24 39.98 26.06
C ASN A 3 -20.93 40.04 25.26
N LEU A 4 -20.55 41.23 24.80
CA LEU A 4 -19.33 41.46 24.02
C LEU A 4 -18.05 41.34 24.89
N ASN A 5 -18.12 41.75 26.16
CA ASN A 5 -17.02 41.62 27.11
C ASN A 5 -16.86 40.18 27.61
N ASP A 6 -17.96 39.44 27.74
CA ASP A 6 -17.93 38.00 28.05
C ASP A 6 -17.40 37.17 26.88
N LEU A 7 -17.81 37.46 25.64
CA LEU A 7 -17.25 36.82 24.44
C LEU A 7 -15.74 37.09 24.32
N LYS A 8 -15.30 38.32 24.58
CA LYS A 8 -13.88 38.69 24.59
C LYS A 8 -13.08 37.93 25.66
N LYS A 9 -13.66 37.75 26.85
CA LYS A 9 -13.07 36.93 27.91
C LYS A 9 -12.97 35.46 27.53
N ILE A 10 -14.04 34.86 26.99
CA ILE A 10 -14.03 33.46 26.53
C ILE A 10 -12.98 33.27 25.42
N TRP A 11 -12.86 34.23 24.50
CA TRP A 11 -11.89 34.18 23.40
C TRP A 11 -10.43 34.33 23.85
N LEU A 12 -10.17 35.16 24.88
CA LEU A 12 -8.85 35.31 25.49
C LEU A 12 -8.47 34.17 26.46
N THR A 13 -9.47 33.44 26.97
CA THR A 13 -9.29 32.30 27.90
C THR A 13 -9.23 30.96 27.16
N ALA A 14 -9.60 30.93 25.87
CA ALA A 14 -9.39 29.78 25.01
C ALA A 14 -7.88 29.58 24.83
N ASP A 15 -7.34 28.64 25.59
CA ASP A 15 -5.92 28.36 25.70
C ASP A 15 -5.36 27.82 24.37
N THR A 16 -4.84 28.72 23.53
CA THR A 16 -4.22 28.39 22.25
C THR A 16 -2.80 27.81 22.42
N SER A 17 -2.29 27.71 23.65
CA SER A 17 -0.93 27.23 23.93
C SER A 17 -0.72 25.73 23.66
N GLY A 18 -1.82 24.96 23.57
CA GLY A 18 -1.81 23.53 23.26
C GLY A 18 -2.14 23.19 21.80
N LEU A 19 -2.53 24.16 20.97
CA LEU A 19 -2.69 23.92 19.53
C LEU A 19 -1.32 24.03 18.86
N PRO A 20 -0.86 22.99 18.15
CA PRO A 20 0.35 23.13 17.35
C PRO A 20 0.13 24.28 16.37
N ASN A 21 1.11 25.17 16.28
CA ASN A 21 1.08 26.33 15.40
C ASN A 21 0.57 25.89 14.02
N ALA A 22 -0.42 26.57 13.43
CA ALA A 22 -1.09 26.09 12.22
C ALA A 22 -0.09 25.78 11.09
N ASP A 23 1.02 26.52 11.05
CA ASP A 23 2.14 26.31 10.14
C ASP A 23 2.91 25.00 10.43
N GLU A 24 3.11 24.62 11.69
CA GLU A 24 3.73 23.34 12.07
C GLU A 24 2.86 22.15 11.68
N ILE A 25 1.54 22.26 11.84
CA ILE A 25 0.59 21.23 11.38
C ILE A 25 0.68 21.06 9.87
N VAL A 26 0.74 22.16 9.12
CA VAL A 26 0.88 22.15 7.65
C VAL A 26 2.21 21.52 7.23
N VAL A 27 3.32 21.83 7.91
CA VAL A 27 4.64 21.23 7.65
C VAL A 27 4.64 19.74 7.94
N ILE A 28 4.06 19.29 9.06
CA ILE A 28 3.95 17.87 9.41
C ILE A 28 3.11 17.12 8.37
N ILE A 29 1.98 17.69 7.94
CA ILE A 29 1.12 17.10 6.90
C ILE A 29 1.87 17.03 5.56
N LYS A 30 2.59 18.08 5.17
CA LYS A 30 3.38 18.13 3.94
C LYS A 30 4.50 17.09 3.94
N ASN A 31 5.23 16.95 5.05
CA ASN A 31 6.30 15.97 5.22
C ASN A 31 5.76 14.53 5.25
N TYR A 32 4.66 14.28 5.97
CA TYR A 32 4.01 12.97 5.96
C TYR A 32 3.54 12.59 4.56
N ARG A 33 2.98 13.55 3.81
CA ARG A 33 2.54 13.36 2.43
C ARG A 33 3.73 13.10 1.50
N SER A 34 4.79 13.90 1.56
CA SER A 34 5.97 13.71 0.70
C SER A 34 6.62 12.36 0.96
N GLN A 35 6.84 11.97 2.22
CA GLN A 35 7.41 10.66 2.54
C GLN A 35 6.54 9.51 2.06
N LYS A 36 5.21 9.62 2.19
CA LYS A 36 4.26 8.60 1.74
C LYS A 36 4.18 8.51 0.22
N LEU A 37 4.29 9.66 -0.47
CA LEU A 37 4.38 9.73 -1.92
C LEU A 37 5.70 9.13 -2.42
N ILE A 38 6.83 9.49 -1.82
CA ILE A 38 8.16 8.94 -2.17
C ILE A 38 8.18 7.43 -1.97
N LYS A 39 7.70 6.91 -0.83
CA LYS A 39 7.66 5.46 -0.57
C LYS A 39 6.79 4.72 -1.60
N LYS A 40 5.65 5.31 -1.97
CA LYS A 40 4.78 4.73 -3.00
C LYS A 40 5.38 4.82 -4.40
N ALA A 41 6.01 5.94 -4.74
CA ALA A 41 6.69 6.15 -6.01
C ALA A 41 7.87 5.18 -6.16
N LEU A 42 8.65 4.99 -5.09
CA LEU A 42 9.71 3.99 -5.04
C LEU A 42 9.16 2.58 -5.26
N LEU A 43 8.04 2.22 -4.62
CA LEU A 43 7.39 0.92 -4.82
C LEU A 43 6.90 0.72 -6.26
N VAL A 44 6.37 1.76 -6.89
CA VAL A 44 5.96 1.71 -8.32
C VAL A 44 7.18 1.58 -9.22
N ALA A 45 8.25 2.32 -8.94
CA ALA A 45 9.49 2.27 -9.70
C ALA A 45 10.17 0.89 -9.61
N THR A 46 10.22 0.29 -8.40
CA THR A 46 10.77 -1.06 -8.23
C THR A 46 9.89 -2.10 -8.91
N ALA A 47 8.57 -1.99 -8.83
CA ALA A 47 7.65 -2.88 -9.56
C ALA A 47 7.85 -2.79 -11.08
N LEU A 48 7.95 -1.56 -11.62
CA LEU A 48 8.25 -1.33 -13.04
C LEU A 48 9.58 -1.96 -13.46
N LEU A 49 10.64 -1.77 -12.67
CA LEU A 49 11.95 -2.32 -12.96
C LEU A 49 11.93 -3.86 -12.95
N LEU A 50 11.26 -4.47 -11.99
CA LEU A 50 11.09 -5.93 -11.93
C LEU A 50 10.30 -6.46 -13.12
N THR A 51 9.18 -5.83 -13.47
CA THR A 51 8.39 -6.23 -14.65
C THR A 51 9.18 -6.05 -15.95
N ALA A 52 9.91 -4.95 -16.11
CA ALA A 52 10.75 -4.72 -17.28
C ALA A 52 11.87 -5.76 -17.40
N THR A 53 12.51 -6.10 -16.28
CA THR A 53 13.52 -7.17 -16.23
C THR A 53 12.92 -8.51 -16.65
N MET A 54 11.73 -8.85 -16.15
CA MET A 54 11.04 -10.09 -16.52
C MET A 54 10.73 -10.13 -18.02
N VAL A 55 10.25 -9.02 -18.59
CA VAL A 55 10.00 -8.92 -20.04
C VAL A 55 11.28 -9.11 -20.85
N LEU A 56 12.41 -8.53 -20.43
CA LEU A 56 13.70 -8.73 -21.09
C LEU A 56 14.16 -10.21 -21.05
N ILE A 57 13.90 -10.91 -19.94
CA ILE A 57 14.20 -12.34 -19.81
C ILE A 57 13.37 -13.14 -20.81
N VAL A 58 12.07 -12.86 -20.96
CA VAL A 58 11.21 -13.52 -21.95
C VAL A 58 11.78 -13.38 -23.37
N PHE A 59 12.22 -12.17 -23.74
CA PHE A 59 12.80 -11.92 -25.07
C PHE A 59 14.14 -12.66 -25.30
N LYS A 60 14.95 -12.81 -24.24
CA LYS A 60 16.27 -13.46 -24.30
C LYS A 60 16.18 -14.99 -24.27
N TYR A 61 15.38 -15.55 -23.36
CA TYR A 61 15.36 -16.99 -23.06
C TYR A 61 14.40 -17.77 -23.97
N ARG A 62 13.37 -17.11 -24.53
CA ARG A 62 12.36 -17.70 -25.46
C ARG A 62 11.92 -19.12 -25.04
N PRO A 63 11.13 -19.25 -23.96
CA PRO A 63 10.77 -20.55 -23.41
C PRO A 63 10.06 -21.46 -24.42
N VAL A 64 10.41 -22.75 -24.38
CA VAL A 64 9.88 -23.77 -25.29
C VAL A 64 8.58 -24.35 -24.71
N MET A 65 8.50 -24.50 -23.39
CA MET A 65 7.31 -25.01 -22.72
C MET A 65 6.16 -23.97 -22.64
N LEU A 66 4.94 -24.45 -22.87
CA LEU A 66 3.70 -23.68 -22.69
C LEU A 66 3.47 -23.27 -21.23
N SER A 67 3.87 -24.10 -20.25
CA SER A 67 3.73 -23.79 -18.82
C SER A 67 4.49 -22.53 -18.44
N THR A 68 5.74 -22.40 -18.90
CA THR A 68 6.62 -21.26 -18.62
C THR A 68 6.06 -19.97 -19.21
N ARG A 69 5.52 -20.02 -20.44
CA ARG A 69 4.86 -18.87 -21.09
C ARG A 69 3.64 -18.40 -20.32
N ILE A 70 2.83 -19.33 -19.81
CA ILE A 70 1.69 -19.01 -18.95
C ILE A 70 2.18 -18.41 -17.63
N GLY A 71 3.23 -18.98 -17.03
CA GLY A 71 3.84 -18.48 -15.80
C GLY A 71 4.36 -17.04 -15.93
N GLU A 72 5.08 -16.75 -17.01
CA GLU A 72 5.55 -15.39 -17.36
C GLU A 72 4.38 -14.42 -17.52
N ALA A 73 3.34 -14.82 -18.27
CA ALA A 73 2.15 -14.00 -18.46
C ALA A 73 1.45 -13.69 -17.12
N CYS A 74 1.36 -14.66 -16.21
CA CYS A 74 0.81 -14.48 -14.86
C CYS A 74 1.64 -13.49 -14.04
N ILE A 75 2.98 -13.60 -14.06
CA ILE A 75 3.88 -12.69 -13.33
C ILE A 75 3.79 -11.26 -13.87
N ILE A 76 3.79 -11.10 -15.20
CA ILE A 76 3.64 -9.80 -15.86
C ILE A 76 2.27 -9.19 -15.53
N ALA A 77 1.20 -9.96 -15.62
CA ALA A 77 -0.15 -9.51 -15.28
C ALA A 77 -0.25 -9.06 -13.81
N ALA A 78 0.35 -9.80 -12.87
CA ALA A 78 0.42 -9.40 -11.47
C ALA A 78 1.21 -8.09 -11.28
N GLY A 79 2.33 -7.92 -11.98
CA GLY A 79 3.13 -6.69 -11.98
C GLY A 79 2.34 -5.49 -12.49
N VAL A 80 1.66 -5.62 -13.64
CA VAL A 80 0.81 -4.57 -14.22
C VAL A 80 -0.34 -4.21 -13.27
N MET A 81 -0.99 -5.20 -12.65
CA MET A 81 -2.06 -4.97 -11.66
C MET A 81 -1.55 -4.17 -10.46
N LEU A 82 -0.34 -4.49 -9.95
CA LEU A 82 0.29 -3.76 -8.85
C LEU A 82 0.61 -2.31 -9.25
N ILE A 83 1.19 -2.09 -10.43
CA ILE A 83 1.51 -0.75 -10.94
C ILE A 83 0.23 0.07 -11.09
N TYR A 84 -0.79 -0.48 -11.75
CA TYR A 84 -2.06 0.19 -11.98
C TYR A 84 -2.72 0.61 -10.66
N THR A 85 -2.80 -0.32 -9.70
CA THR A 85 -3.48 -0.05 -8.42
C THR A 85 -2.73 0.98 -7.57
N ASN A 86 -1.40 0.93 -7.55
CA ASN A 86 -0.60 1.90 -6.80
C ASN A 86 -0.60 3.29 -7.46
N THR A 87 -0.59 3.36 -8.79
CA THR A 87 -0.66 4.63 -9.56
C THR A 87 -2.03 5.28 -9.43
N TYR A 88 -3.11 4.49 -9.50
CA TYR A 88 -4.47 4.98 -9.24
C TYR A 88 -4.61 5.54 -7.82
N SER A 89 -4.04 4.83 -6.83
CA SER A 89 -4.03 5.29 -5.44
C SER A 89 -3.22 6.58 -5.23
N LEU A 90 -2.11 6.76 -5.97
CA LEU A 90 -1.29 7.97 -5.96
C LEU A 90 -2.05 9.16 -6.58
N SER A 91 -2.69 8.96 -7.74
CA SER A 91 -3.49 9.99 -8.41
C SER A 91 -4.63 10.49 -7.52
N ARG A 92 -5.32 9.59 -6.81
CA ARG A 92 -6.35 9.98 -5.84
C ARG A 92 -5.81 10.83 -4.69
N ILE A 93 -4.64 10.49 -4.15
CA ILE A 93 -3.98 11.29 -3.10
C ILE A 93 -3.55 12.66 -3.64
N TYR A 94 -3.14 12.76 -4.90
CA TYR A 94 -2.77 14.03 -5.51
C TYR A 94 -3.98 14.96 -5.69
N LYS A 95 -5.12 14.43 -6.17
CA LYS A 95 -6.38 15.19 -6.32
C LYS A 95 -6.92 15.76 -5.00
N LEU A 96 -6.65 15.10 -3.87
CA LEU A 96 -6.99 15.59 -2.53
C LEU A 96 -6.24 16.88 -2.10
N ARG A 97 -5.34 17.44 -2.93
CA ARG A 97 -4.62 18.69 -2.58
C ARG A 97 -5.54 19.92 -2.53
N ASN A 98 -6.71 19.87 -3.16
CA ASN A 98 -7.58 21.04 -3.37
C ASN A 98 -8.95 20.95 -2.65
N CYS A 99 -9.14 20.02 -1.72
CA CYS A 99 -10.44 19.79 -1.07
C CYS A 99 -10.60 20.48 0.29
N THR A 100 -11.82 20.91 0.60
CA THR A 100 -12.24 21.53 1.87
C THR A 100 -12.20 20.53 3.04
N ASN A 101 -11.97 20.98 4.28
CA ASN A 101 -11.81 20.13 5.48
C ASN A 101 -12.92 19.07 5.68
N LYS A 102 -14.18 19.37 5.33
CA LYS A 102 -15.30 18.40 5.43
C LYS A 102 -15.21 17.29 4.38
N GLU A 103 -14.77 17.60 3.17
CA GLU A 103 -14.55 16.61 2.11
C GLU A 103 -13.34 15.71 2.44
N PHE A 104 -12.34 16.27 3.11
CA PHE A 104 -11.16 15.52 3.54
C PHE A 104 -11.51 14.39 4.53
N ILE A 105 -12.40 14.64 5.50
CA ILE A 105 -12.84 13.62 6.46
C ILE A 105 -13.63 12.50 5.75
N LYS A 106 -14.55 12.86 4.85
CA LYS A 106 -15.32 11.88 4.07
C LYS A 106 -14.44 11.02 3.16
N HIS A 107 -13.38 11.61 2.60
CA HIS A 107 -12.39 10.88 1.80
C HIS A 107 -11.46 10.00 2.65
N LEU A 108 -11.20 10.33 3.91
CA LEU A 108 -10.43 9.51 4.84
C LEU A 108 -11.12 8.18 5.12
N GLU A 109 -12.44 8.22 5.35
CA GLU A 109 -13.25 7.03 5.57
C GLU A 109 -13.30 6.15 4.31
N GLN A 110 -13.54 6.75 3.14
CA GLN A 110 -13.53 6.02 1.87
C GLN A 110 -12.11 5.49 1.51
N ALA A 111 -11.05 6.18 1.93
CA ALA A 111 -9.69 5.70 1.77
C ALA A 111 -9.36 4.53 2.69
N HIS A 112 -9.99 4.44 3.87
CA HIS A 112 -9.86 3.31 4.77
C HIS A 112 -10.54 2.05 4.19
N ALA A 113 -11.79 2.16 3.74
CA ALA A 113 -12.49 1.06 3.10
C ALA A 113 -11.72 0.49 1.89
N ASN A 114 -11.16 1.37 1.06
CA ASN A 114 -10.35 0.98 -0.09
C ASN A 114 -9.00 0.33 0.29
N ARG A 115 -8.39 0.71 1.43
CA ARG A 115 -7.18 0.04 1.93
C ARG A 115 -7.49 -1.37 2.38
N ILE A 116 -8.61 -1.56 3.08
CA ILE A 116 -9.07 -2.89 3.50
C ILE A 116 -9.33 -3.75 2.27
N PHE A 117 -10.05 -3.23 1.27
CA PHE A 117 -10.32 -3.94 0.03
C PHE A 117 -9.02 -4.32 -0.72
N TYR A 118 -8.08 -3.39 -0.84
CA TYR A 118 -6.77 -3.65 -1.46
C TYR A 118 -6.01 -4.76 -0.73
N HIS A 119 -5.98 -4.72 0.61
CA HIS A 119 -5.28 -5.73 1.42
C HIS A 119 -5.95 -7.10 1.41
N GLN A 120 -7.29 -7.14 1.40
CA GLN A 120 -8.02 -8.39 1.47
C GLN A 120 -8.16 -9.08 0.11
N LYS A 121 -8.36 -8.30 -0.98
CA LYS A 121 -8.64 -8.84 -2.31
C LYS A 121 -7.45 -8.70 -3.25
N THR A 122 -6.99 -7.48 -3.50
CA THR A 122 -5.96 -7.20 -4.53
C THR A 122 -4.60 -7.78 -4.17
N GLN A 123 -4.15 -7.62 -2.92
CA GLN A 123 -2.86 -8.15 -2.49
C GLN A 123 -2.85 -9.69 -2.46
N VAL A 124 -3.96 -10.30 -2.05
CA VAL A 124 -4.09 -11.76 -2.01
C VAL A 124 -4.12 -12.32 -3.43
N ALA A 125 -4.91 -11.73 -4.33
CA ALA A 125 -4.95 -12.12 -5.72
C ALA A 125 -3.58 -11.97 -6.39
N GLY A 126 -2.89 -10.84 -6.17
CA GLY A 126 -1.55 -10.61 -6.70
C GLY A 126 -0.51 -11.60 -6.17
N LEU A 127 -0.57 -11.93 -4.87
CA LEU A 127 0.31 -12.94 -4.27
C LEU A 127 0.07 -14.32 -4.88
N LEU A 128 -1.19 -14.77 -4.93
CA LEU A 128 -1.54 -16.08 -5.51
C LEU A 128 -1.13 -16.17 -6.98
N LEU A 129 -1.42 -15.13 -7.77
CA LEU A 129 -1.09 -15.10 -9.19
C LEU A 129 0.42 -15.10 -9.44
N THR A 130 1.19 -14.34 -8.64
CA THR A 130 2.65 -14.32 -8.74
C THR A 130 3.25 -15.66 -8.32
N SER A 131 2.74 -16.26 -7.24
CA SER A 131 3.23 -17.55 -6.75
C SER A 131 2.91 -18.69 -7.73
N LEU A 132 1.70 -18.72 -8.29
CA LEU A 132 1.35 -19.67 -9.36
C LEU A 132 2.20 -19.45 -10.61
N GLY A 133 2.42 -18.19 -10.99
CA GLY A 133 3.28 -17.84 -12.11
C GLY A 133 4.72 -18.32 -11.92
N LEU A 134 5.28 -18.16 -10.70
CA LEU A 134 6.62 -18.63 -10.38
C LEU A 134 6.71 -20.17 -10.39
N LEU A 135 5.71 -20.85 -9.85
CA LEU A 135 5.63 -22.32 -9.86
C LEU A 135 5.60 -22.90 -11.29
N LEU A 136 4.89 -22.21 -12.20
CA LEU A 136 4.83 -22.59 -13.61
C LEU A 136 6.11 -22.23 -14.37
N TYR A 137 6.74 -21.12 -14.01
CA TYR A 137 7.99 -20.65 -14.62
C TYR A 137 9.17 -21.58 -14.29
N GLU A 138 9.32 -22.00 -13.04
CA GLU A 138 10.45 -22.86 -12.65
C GLU A 138 10.32 -24.30 -13.16
N PHE A 139 9.13 -24.73 -13.58
CA PHE A 139 8.90 -26.11 -14.01
C PHE A 139 9.85 -26.54 -15.14
N GLU A 140 10.06 -25.69 -16.16
CA GLU A 140 10.93 -26.01 -17.30
C GLU A 140 12.41 -26.16 -16.89
N LEU A 141 12.86 -25.38 -15.92
CA LEU A 141 14.24 -25.43 -15.42
C LEU A 141 14.48 -26.70 -14.59
N VAL A 142 13.50 -27.08 -13.78
CA VAL A 142 13.68 -28.10 -12.76
C VAL A 142 13.20 -29.49 -13.22
N TYR A 143 12.40 -29.57 -14.28
CA TYR A 143 12.00 -30.84 -14.91
C TYR A 143 13.20 -31.71 -15.33
N LEU A 144 14.35 -31.10 -15.60
CA LEU A 144 15.60 -31.81 -15.94
C LEU A 144 16.13 -32.69 -14.80
N ASN A 145 15.79 -32.42 -13.53
CA ASN A 145 16.23 -33.20 -12.39
C ASN A 145 15.13 -33.33 -11.32
N LEU A 146 14.57 -34.54 -11.18
CA LEU A 146 13.48 -34.86 -10.26
C LEU A 146 13.79 -34.52 -8.79
N ALA A 147 15.03 -34.71 -8.32
CA ALA A 147 15.40 -34.40 -6.94
C ALA A 147 15.40 -32.89 -6.68
N VAL A 148 15.92 -32.11 -7.65
CA VAL A 148 15.88 -30.64 -7.60
C VAL A 148 14.44 -30.15 -7.70
N CYS A 149 13.59 -30.84 -8.46
CA CYS A 149 12.16 -30.53 -8.63
C CYS A 149 11.46 -30.61 -7.29
N ILE A 150 11.54 -31.75 -6.63
CA ILE A 150 10.92 -31.96 -5.33
C ILE A 150 11.44 -30.93 -4.30
N ALA A 151 12.75 -30.67 -4.28
CA ALA A 151 13.34 -29.71 -3.35
C ALA A 151 12.86 -28.27 -3.60
N ALA A 152 12.83 -27.81 -4.85
CA ALA A 152 12.39 -26.46 -5.23
C ALA A 152 10.91 -26.23 -4.90
N TYR A 153 10.05 -27.20 -5.24
CA TYR A 153 8.62 -27.11 -4.94
C TYR A 153 8.34 -27.15 -3.43
N LEU A 154 9.05 -27.98 -2.66
CA LEU A 154 8.94 -27.97 -1.19
C LEU A 154 9.37 -26.63 -0.59
N ALA A 155 10.50 -26.07 -1.04
CA ALA A 155 10.96 -24.77 -0.59
C ALA A 155 9.94 -23.66 -0.89
N MET A 156 9.32 -23.70 -2.07
CA MET A 156 8.26 -22.76 -2.47
C MET A 156 6.99 -22.87 -1.61
N VAL A 157 6.56 -24.09 -1.28
CA VAL A 157 5.40 -24.29 -0.38
C VAL A 157 5.71 -23.75 1.02
N VAL A 158 6.90 -24.04 1.55
CA VAL A 158 7.34 -23.50 2.85
C VAL A 158 7.38 -21.97 2.80
N TRP A 159 7.91 -21.38 1.73
CA TRP A 159 7.93 -19.93 1.55
C TRP A 159 6.52 -19.33 1.52
N LEU A 160 5.61 -19.92 0.77
CA LEU A 160 4.21 -19.51 0.72
C LEU A 160 3.53 -19.55 2.09
N LEU A 161 3.77 -20.61 2.86
CA LEU A 161 3.25 -20.75 4.22
C LEU A 161 3.79 -19.65 5.14
N ILE A 162 5.09 -19.34 5.08
CA ILE A 162 5.69 -18.26 5.87
C ILE A 162 5.08 -16.91 5.50
N VAL A 163 4.94 -16.62 4.21
CA VAL A 163 4.34 -15.37 3.72
C VAL A 163 2.89 -15.24 4.20
N TRP A 164 2.12 -16.34 4.12
CA TRP A 164 0.71 -16.35 4.45
C TRP A 164 0.43 -16.29 5.95
N LEU A 165 1.15 -17.08 6.75
CA LEU A 165 0.89 -17.23 8.19
C LEU A 165 1.63 -16.21 9.06
N VAL A 166 2.80 -15.74 8.64
CA VAL A 166 3.62 -14.85 9.48
C VAL A 166 3.60 -13.42 8.94
N ILE A 167 3.96 -13.24 7.67
CA ILE A 167 4.17 -11.90 7.11
C ILE A 167 2.84 -11.16 6.98
N ARG A 168 1.82 -11.81 6.42
CA ARG A 168 0.50 -11.19 6.19
C ARG A 168 -0.19 -10.70 7.46
N PRO A 169 -0.42 -11.52 8.52
CA PRO A 169 -1.13 -11.04 9.70
C PRO A 169 -0.34 -9.96 10.45
N ARG A 170 1.00 -10.06 10.49
CA ARG A 170 1.85 -9.01 11.09
C ARG A 170 1.76 -7.69 10.31
N ALA A 171 1.83 -7.75 8.99
CA ALA A 171 1.70 -6.55 8.14
C ALA A 171 0.32 -5.90 8.29
N PHE A 172 -0.75 -6.70 8.35
CA PHE A 172 -2.11 -6.19 8.55
C PHE A 172 -2.27 -5.53 9.92
N LYS A 173 -1.85 -6.18 11.02
CA LYS A 173 -1.89 -5.61 12.38
C LYS A 173 -1.16 -4.27 12.45
N LYS A 174 0.07 -4.20 11.93
CA LYS A 174 0.89 -2.98 11.92
C LYS A 174 0.24 -1.84 11.14
N GLN A 175 -0.49 -2.15 10.06
CA GLN A 175 -1.21 -1.15 9.29
C GLN A 175 -2.50 -0.69 9.98
N GLN A 176 -3.22 -1.61 10.61
CA GLN A 176 -4.43 -1.30 11.39
C GLN A 176 -4.11 -0.41 12.59
N GLU A 177 -3.04 -0.71 13.34
CA GLU A 177 -2.59 0.10 14.47
C GLU A 177 -2.21 1.53 14.05
N LYS A 178 -1.52 1.68 12.93
CA LYS A 178 -1.20 3.00 12.36
C LYS A 178 -2.45 3.77 11.95
N PHE A 179 -3.47 3.08 11.44
CA PHE A 179 -4.74 3.72 11.11
C PHE A 179 -5.48 4.17 12.36
N ASN A 180 -5.68 3.27 13.32
CA ASN A 180 -6.38 3.56 14.57
C ASN A 180 -5.72 4.68 15.37
N SER A 181 -4.39 4.73 15.40
CA SER A 181 -3.65 5.83 16.05
C SER A 181 -3.83 7.17 15.33
N THR A 182 -3.92 7.17 13.99
CA THR A 182 -4.21 8.38 13.21
C THR A 182 -5.64 8.85 13.45
N LEU A 183 -6.60 7.92 13.52
CA LEU A 183 -8.01 8.22 13.79
C LEU A 183 -8.20 8.83 15.18
N LYS A 184 -7.60 8.21 16.22
CA LYS A 184 -7.62 8.75 17.59
C LYS A 184 -7.07 10.17 17.67
N LYS A 185 -5.96 10.47 16.98
CA LYS A 185 -5.40 11.83 16.95
C LYS A 185 -6.38 12.84 16.34
N ILE A 186 -7.08 12.47 15.27
CA ILE A 186 -8.09 13.33 14.63
C ILE A 186 -9.29 13.54 15.54
N GLU A 187 -9.78 12.49 16.21
CA GLU A 187 -10.89 12.60 17.17
C GLU A 187 -10.55 13.48 18.36
N THR A 188 -9.34 13.36 18.93
CA THR A 188 -8.90 14.21 20.03
C THR A 188 -8.83 15.68 19.63
N LEU A 189 -8.28 15.99 18.45
CA LEU A 189 -8.23 17.36 17.92
C LEU A 189 -9.63 17.94 17.64
N THR A 190 -10.60 17.10 17.27
CA THR A 190 -11.99 17.53 17.00
C THR A 190 -12.79 17.73 18.28
N LYS A 191 -12.48 16.98 19.36
CA LYS A 191 -13.12 17.16 20.68
C LYS A 191 -12.55 18.33 21.48
N GLN A 192 -11.38 18.84 21.09
CA GLN A 192 -10.74 20.02 21.69
C GLN A 192 -11.20 21.33 21.02
N LEU A 193 -12.09 21.26 20.02
CA LEU A 193 -12.63 22.37 19.24
C LEU A 193 -14.12 22.52 19.52
#